data_AF-A0A196SIJ4-F1
#
_entry.id   AF-A0A196SIJ4-F1
#
_cell.length_a   1.000
_cell.length_b   1.000
_cell.length_c   1.000
_cell.angle_alpha   90.00
_cell.angle_beta   90.00
_cell.angle_gamma   90.00
#
_symmetry.space_group_name_H-M   'P 1'
#
loop_
_entity.id
_entity.type
_entity.pdbx_description
1 polymer ?
#
loop_
_entity_poly.entity_id
_entity_poly.type
_entity_poly.pdbx_seq_one_letter_code
_entity_poly.pdbx_strand_id
1 'polypeptide(L)'
;MKLGGNCFSVRKGLLLILFILSSFFIFNLRRSFRTYGLSAELLRIVKGSPSQQQHTVHMREPISPSKPLSSVSSSPYDVTFVSQGSLNRWGFMLEIAQMWEGPMSIVYYIAPEQVAEFKHLYQTSSLRPNMKVNYVVQEDPLLYPVNKLRNMAIAQVETTHFYLSDMDVWPSPSTYRAIITLPKSALEDDHLAIIVPAYQIYMGKCSSFENCTRMYHSLYPRTKQQLRSCLNKKACQTFRPGEHLHDYYRSDWFFTQSDLLDVSCLASDTQEPYVVVKRHPGLPRFNESFVNYAYNKVQWLEHLRYVGYRYSILSNGYSVDIPHPPSTYRQKFFKQLKETRIFPMYDTYYDFLRVLNQTVEKKEVLHLCKHAYLNPRRVYYSSKK
;
A
#
# COMPACT_ATOMS: atom_id res chain seq x y z
N MET A 1 -52.77 49.67 -13.57
CA MET A 1 -52.25 50.61 -14.60
C MET A 1 -50.98 49.98 -15.15
N LYS A 2 -50.97 49.32 -16.33
CA LYS A 2 -50.79 49.89 -17.71
C LYS A 2 -49.77 51.04 -17.68
N LEU A 3 -48.62 51.00 -18.36
CA LEU A 3 -48.30 50.77 -19.79
C LEU A 3 -46.86 50.19 -19.87
N GLY A 4 -46.35 49.46 -20.88
CA GLY A 4 -46.66 49.34 -22.30
C GLY A 4 -45.38 49.62 -23.11
N GLY A 5 -44.91 48.68 -23.93
CA GLY A 5 -43.73 48.88 -24.80
C GLY A 5 -43.23 47.62 -25.52
N ASN A 6 -44.04 47.08 -26.44
CA ASN A 6 -43.64 46.06 -27.42
C ASN A 6 -42.92 46.72 -28.61
N CYS A 7 -41.96 46.01 -29.21
CA CYS A 7 -41.63 46.15 -30.62
C CYS A 7 -41.43 44.76 -31.23
N PHE A 8 -42.21 44.43 -32.26
CA PHE A 8 -42.24 43.19 -33.04
C PHE A 8 -41.79 43.50 -34.47
N SER A 9 -41.09 42.55 -35.11
CA SER A 9 -41.31 42.07 -36.51
C SER A 9 -40.00 41.73 -37.24
N VAL A 10 -39.63 40.44 -37.35
CA VAL A 10 -39.74 39.54 -38.52
C VAL A 10 -38.77 39.82 -39.68
N ARG A 11 -37.87 38.86 -39.95
CA ARG A 11 -37.73 38.20 -41.29
C ARG A 11 -37.00 36.86 -41.19
N LYS A 12 -37.67 35.84 -41.72
CA LYS A 12 -37.20 34.45 -41.96
C LYS A 12 -36.25 34.43 -43.18
N GLY A 13 -35.32 33.47 -43.19
CA GLY A 13 -34.82 32.86 -44.43
C GLY A 13 -33.31 32.73 -44.56
N LEU A 14 -32.72 31.65 -44.03
CA LEU A 14 -31.89 30.73 -44.81
C LEU A 14 -31.69 29.43 -44.01
N LEU A 15 -32.49 28.44 -44.37
CA LEU A 15 -32.26 27.03 -44.06
C LEU A 15 -31.32 26.48 -45.14
N LEU A 16 -30.67 25.34 -44.83
CA LEU A 16 -29.98 24.41 -45.73
C LEU A 16 -28.45 24.58 -45.87
N ILE A 17 -27.77 23.44 -45.71
CA ILE A 17 -26.32 23.17 -45.79
C ILE A 17 -25.57 23.33 -44.46
N LEU A 18 -25.68 22.31 -43.60
CA LEU A 18 -24.56 21.73 -42.82
C LEU A 18 -25.02 20.50 -42.02
N PHE A 19 -25.75 19.62 -42.71
CA PHE A 19 -25.82 18.19 -42.37
C PHE A 19 -25.25 17.45 -43.58
N ILE A 20 -24.46 16.40 -43.33
CA ILE A 20 -23.57 15.66 -44.26
C ILE A 20 -22.13 16.18 -44.27
N LEU A 21 -21.37 15.89 -43.21
CA LEU A 21 -19.94 15.54 -43.28
C LEU A 21 -19.59 14.69 -42.04
N SER A 22 -20.32 13.59 -41.85
CA SER A 22 -19.87 12.42 -41.10
C SER A 22 -19.72 11.29 -42.11
N SER A 23 -18.59 10.58 -42.07
CA SER A 23 -18.24 9.41 -42.90
C SER A 23 -17.45 9.67 -44.18
N PHE A 24 -16.21 10.15 -44.09
CA PHE A 24 -15.17 9.95 -45.13
C PHE A 24 -13.77 10.25 -44.56
N PHE A 25 -13.30 9.47 -43.58
CA PHE A 25 -11.91 9.52 -43.10
C PHE A 25 -11.41 8.15 -42.60
N ILE A 26 -11.79 7.10 -43.31
CA ILE A 26 -11.15 5.78 -43.25
C ILE A 26 -11.13 5.27 -44.69
N PHE A 27 -9.96 4.87 -45.18
CA PHE A 27 -9.58 4.44 -46.54
C PHE A 27 -8.79 5.46 -47.38
N ASN A 28 -7.61 5.00 -47.85
CA ASN A 28 -6.73 5.53 -48.89
C ASN A 28 -5.50 6.37 -48.49
N LEU A 29 -4.56 5.76 -47.76
CA LEU A 29 -3.12 5.99 -48.00
C LEU A 29 -2.33 4.67 -47.99
N ARG A 30 -2.65 3.81 -48.97
CA ARG A 30 -1.78 2.74 -49.47
C ARG A 30 -1.81 2.76 -51.00
N ARG A 31 -0.99 3.62 -51.61
CA ARG A 31 -0.37 3.50 -52.95
C ARG A 31 0.05 4.89 -53.43
N SER A 32 1.33 5.20 -53.27
CA SER A 32 2.13 5.78 -54.36
C SER A 32 3.59 5.81 -53.92
N PHE A 33 4.36 4.82 -54.39
CA PHE A 33 5.82 4.83 -54.39
C PHE A 33 6.26 5.03 -55.84
N ARG A 34 7.27 5.91 -56.01
CA ARG A 34 8.21 6.09 -57.14
C ARG A 34 8.04 7.36 -57.97
N THR A 35 8.92 8.31 -57.66
CA THR A 35 9.79 9.18 -58.49
C THR A 35 10.21 10.28 -57.51
N TYR A 36 11.42 10.35 -56.99
CA TYR A 36 12.68 10.69 -57.65
C TYR A 36 13.84 10.08 -56.84
N GLY A 37 14.84 9.56 -57.56
CA GLY A 37 16.09 9.10 -56.96
C GLY A 37 16.98 10.27 -56.58
N LEU A 38 17.36 10.34 -55.31
CA LEU A 38 18.51 11.10 -54.84
C LEU A 38 19.32 10.22 -53.88
N SER A 39 20.46 9.80 -54.43
CA SER A 39 21.78 9.49 -53.85
C SER A 39 21.91 8.91 -52.44
N ALA A 40 22.71 7.85 -52.37
CA ALA A 40 23.07 7.00 -51.25
C ALA A 40 23.96 7.65 -50.16
N GLU A 41 23.67 8.88 -49.76
CA GLU A 41 24.42 9.60 -48.71
C GLU A 41 23.57 9.93 -47.46
N LEU A 42 22.25 9.70 -47.48
CA LEU A 42 21.36 9.89 -46.32
C LEU A 42 21.09 8.62 -45.50
N LEU A 43 21.60 7.46 -45.92
CA LEU A 43 21.47 6.19 -45.18
C LEU A 43 22.68 5.88 -44.27
N ARG A 44 23.60 6.84 -44.07
CA ARG A 44 24.72 6.74 -43.12
C ARG A 44 24.58 7.62 -41.87
N ILE A 45 23.48 8.36 -41.71
CA ILE A 45 23.20 9.19 -40.53
C ILE A 45 22.06 8.57 -39.67
N VAL A 46 22.10 7.24 -39.51
CA VAL A 46 21.32 6.49 -38.48
C VAL A 46 22.24 5.54 -37.69
N LYS A 47 23.57 5.72 -37.77
CA LYS A 47 24.54 5.01 -36.93
C LYS A 47 25.42 6.03 -36.22
N GLY A 48 24.98 6.49 -35.06
CA GLY A 48 25.75 7.40 -34.22
C GLY A 48 24.91 8.12 -33.19
N SER A 49 24.51 7.43 -32.13
CA SER A 49 24.15 8.08 -30.86
C SER A 49 24.46 7.13 -29.70
N PRO A 50 24.85 7.67 -28.52
CA PRO A 50 25.73 6.98 -27.59
C PRO A 50 25.04 5.84 -26.86
N SER A 51 25.85 4.82 -26.58
CA SER A 51 25.56 3.69 -25.71
C SER A 51 24.70 4.07 -24.50
N GLN A 52 23.45 3.59 -24.49
CA GLN A 52 22.73 3.36 -23.24
C GLN A 52 23.53 2.34 -22.43
N GLN A 53 24.25 2.80 -21.41
CA GLN A 53 24.70 1.91 -20.35
C GLN A 53 23.45 1.40 -19.63
N GLN A 54 22.97 0.22 -20.05
CA GLN A 54 22.20 -0.64 -19.18
C GLN A 54 23.09 -0.97 -17.98
N HIS A 55 22.88 -0.26 -16.86
CA HIS A 55 23.42 -0.70 -15.59
C HIS A 55 22.64 -1.93 -15.15
N THR A 56 23.17 -3.09 -15.52
CA THR A 56 22.81 -4.39 -14.98
C THR A 56 22.97 -4.34 -13.47
N VAL A 57 21.86 -4.33 -12.73
CA VAL A 57 21.89 -4.53 -11.28
C VAL A 57 22.27 -5.99 -11.06
N HIS A 58 23.53 -6.24 -10.71
CA HIS A 58 23.98 -7.56 -10.29
C HIS A 58 23.36 -7.92 -8.94
N MET A 59 22.26 -8.67 -8.95
CA MET A 59 21.88 -9.50 -7.80
C MET A 59 22.93 -10.61 -7.66
N ARG A 60 23.63 -10.68 -6.53
CA ARG A 60 24.52 -11.80 -6.20
C ARG A 60 23.72 -12.97 -5.64
N GLU A 61 24.12 -14.18 -5.98
CA GLU A 61 23.51 -15.44 -5.52
C GLU A 61 23.51 -15.58 -3.99
N PRO A 62 22.46 -16.19 -3.40
CA PRO A 62 22.43 -16.49 -1.98
C PRO A 62 23.35 -17.68 -1.63
N ILE A 63 24.09 -17.54 -0.53
CA ILE A 63 24.88 -18.60 0.09
C ILE A 63 23.92 -19.59 0.77
N SER A 64 24.07 -20.87 0.43
CA SER A 64 23.26 -21.98 0.95
C SER A 64 23.44 -22.18 2.46
N PRO A 65 22.36 -22.28 3.26
CA PRO A 65 22.45 -22.70 4.65
C PRO A 65 22.43 -24.24 4.79
N SER A 66 23.20 -24.70 5.78
CA SER A 66 23.32 -26.09 6.23
C SER A 66 22.02 -26.66 6.82
N LYS A 67 21.98 -28.01 6.87
CA LYS A 67 20.86 -28.92 7.14
C LYS A 67 19.83 -28.50 8.22
N PRO A 68 18.54 -28.84 8.03
CA PRO A 68 17.47 -28.54 8.99
C PRO A 68 17.49 -29.46 10.22
N LEU A 69 17.22 -28.85 11.38
CA LEU A 69 16.87 -29.53 12.63
C LEU A 69 15.37 -29.91 12.61
N SER A 70 15.05 -31.02 13.26
CA SER A 70 13.85 -31.85 13.16
C SER A 70 12.48 -31.22 13.51
N SER A 71 11.50 -31.52 12.64
CA SER A 71 10.08 -31.83 12.88
C SER A 71 9.25 -30.98 13.86
N VAL A 72 8.85 -29.79 13.40
CA VAL A 72 7.52 -29.24 13.71
C VAL A 72 6.64 -29.62 12.51
N SER A 73 5.42 -30.12 12.74
CA SER A 73 4.42 -30.41 11.69
C SER A 73 4.49 -29.33 10.60
N SER A 74 5.05 -29.69 9.43
CA SER A 74 5.30 -28.73 8.37
C SER A 74 3.98 -28.46 7.67
N SER A 75 3.19 -27.53 8.21
CA SER A 75 2.14 -26.89 7.44
C SER A 75 2.74 -26.54 6.07
N PRO A 76 2.12 -26.95 4.95
CA PRO A 76 2.63 -26.58 3.62
C PRO A 76 2.51 -25.07 3.38
N TYR A 77 1.89 -24.34 4.30
CA TYR A 77 1.75 -22.90 4.27
C TYR A 77 2.72 -22.23 5.23
N ASP A 78 3.29 -21.14 4.77
CA ASP A 78 4.15 -20.26 5.54
C ASP A 78 3.80 -18.81 5.15
N VAL A 79 4.17 -17.85 5.98
CA VAL A 79 3.86 -16.43 5.81
C VAL A 79 5.10 -15.57 6.04
N THR A 80 5.42 -14.72 5.08
CA THR A 80 6.51 -13.75 5.21
C THR A 80 6.00 -12.40 5.73
N PHE A 81 6.63 -11.83 6.76
CA PHE A 81 6.39 -10.44 7.14
C PHE A 81 7.02 -9.52 6.09
N VAL A 82 6.22 -8.66 5.48
CA VAL A 82 6.65 -7.76 4.41
C VAL A 82 6.50 -6.32 4.87
N SER A 83 7.60 -5.56 4.74
CA SER A 83 7.59 -4.15 5.05
C SER A 83 8.59 -3.34 4.23
N GLN A 84 8.52 -2.03 4.40
CA GLN A 84 9.44 -1.06 3.85
C GLN A 84 9.64 0.06 4.88
N GLY A 85 10.76 0.78 4.83
CA GLY A 85 10.98 1.87 5.77
C GLY A 85 12.25 2.68 5.51
N SER A 86 12.49 3.69 6.34
CA SER A 86 13.75 4.43 6.36
C SER A 86 14.72 3.82 7.37
N LEU A 87 16.03 4.10 7.24
CA LEU A 87 17.06 3.46 8.07
C LEU A 87 16.88 3.69 9.57
N ASN A 88 16.29 4.81 9.97
CA ASN A 88 15.94 5.10 11.36
C ASN A 88 14.87 4.16 11.96
N ARG A 89 14.37 3.18 11.20
CA ARG A 89 13.49 2.10 11.69
C ARG A 89 14.21 0.76 11.85
N TRP A 90 15.54 0.72 11.70
CA TRP A 90 16.33 -0.50 11.89
C TRP A 90 16.07 -1.19 13.24
N GLY A 91 16.05 -0.40 14.32
CA GLY A 91 15.73 -0.94 15.66
C GLY A 91 14.34 -1.58 15.73
N PHE A 92 13.33 -0.98 15.08
CA PHE A 92 11.98 -1.57 15.04
C PHE A 92 11.94 -2.90 14.29
N MET A 93 12.71 -3.05 13.20
CA MET A 93 12.85 -4.34 12.52
C MET A 93 13.39 -5.41 13.47
N LEU A 94 14.39 -5.09 14.31
CA LEU A 94 14.96 -6.05 15.26
C LEU A 94 13.92 -6.46 16.31
N GLU A 95 13.08 -5.53 16.77
CA GLU A 95 11.97 -5.83 17.69
C GLU A 95 10.91 -6.72 17.02
N ILE A 96 10.50 -6.38 15.79
CA ILE A 96 9.57 -7.21 15.01
C ILE A 96 10.14 -8.61 14.82
N ALA A 97 11.43 -8.74 14.50
CA ALA A 97 12.08 -10.04 14.33
C ALA A 97 12.01 -10.88 15.62
N GLN A 98 12.04 -10.29 16.82
CA GLN A 98 11.87 -11.04 18.06
C GLN A 98 10.45 -11.58 18.26
N MET A 99 9.43 -10.93 17.69
CA MET A 99 8.01 -11.33 17.82
C MET A 99 7.51 -12.17 16.65
N TRP A 100 8.10 -12.00 15.47
CA TRP A 100 7.75 -12.71 14.26
C TRP A 100 8.72 -13.86 14.03
N GLU A 101 8.27 -15.10 14.20
CA GLU A 101 9.12 -16.29 14.02
C GLU A 101 9.38 -16.62 12.53
N GLY A 102 8.47 -16.22 11.65
CA GLY A 102 8.52 -16.53 10.22
C GLY A 102 9.58 -15.77 9.43
N PRO A 103 9.65 -16.03 8.10
CA PRO A 103 10.50 -15.26 7.20
C PRO A 103 10.10 -13.79 7.16
N MET A 104 11.05 -12.92 6.80
CA MET A 104 10.82 -11.48 6.64
C MET A 104 11.38 -10.99 5.30
N SER A 105 10.72 -10.02 4.67
CA SER A 105 11.25 -9.28 3.53
C SER A 105 11.06 -7.79 3.73
N ILE A 106 12.17 -7.06 3.78
CA ILE A 106 12.21 -5.64 4.11
C ILE A 106 13.05 -4.90 3.07
N VAL A 107 12.52 -3.78 2.59
CA VAL A 107 13.28 -2.85 1.73
C VAL A 107 13.39 -1.49 2.39
N TYR A 108 14.62 -1.05 2.64
CA TYR A 108 14.91 0.28 3.17
C TYR A 108 15.09 1.31 2.06
N TYR A 109 14.57 2.53 2.23
CA TYR A 109 14.83 3.67 1.35
C TYR A 109 15.74 4.67 2.06
N ILE A 110 17.00 4.71 1.64
CA ILE A 110 18.10 5.35 2.41
C ILE A 110 18.83 6.40 1.59
N ALA A 111 19.17 7.53 2.20
CA ALA A 111 19.93 8.57 1.52
C ALA A 111 21.34 8.06 1.15
N PRO A 112 22.00 8.61 0.11
CA PRO A 112 23.33 8.17 -0.30
C PRO A 112 24.36 8.10 0.84
N GLU A 113 24.33 9.08 1.75
CA GLU A 113 25.19 9.16 2.93
C GLU A 113 24.94 8.05 3.96
N GLN A 114 23.77 7.41 3.94
CA GLN A 114 23.38 6.36 4.89
C GLN A 114 23.80 4.94 4.43
N VAL A 115 24.37 4.79 3.22
CA VAL A 115 24.73 3.47 2.68
C VAL A 115 25.80 2.77 3.52
N ALA A 116 26.79 3.51 4.01
CA ALA A 116 27.83 2.95 4.88
C ALA A 116 27.24 2.48 6.22
N GLU A 117 26.36 3.29 6.82
CA GLU A 117 25.64 2.95 8.05
C GLU A 117 24.77 1.70 7.88
N PHE A 118 24.00 1.62 6.79
CA PHE A 118 23.20 0.43 6.47
C PHE A 118 24.06 -0.83 6.39
N LYS A 119 25.19 -0.78 5.66
CA LYS A 119 26.09 -1.93 5.52
C LYS A 119 26.69 -2.35 6.85
N HIS A 120 27.08 -1.38 7.67
CA HIS A 120 27.58 -1.64 9.01
C HIS A 120 26.51 -2.34 9.87
N LEU A 121 25.30 -1.77 9.95
CA LEU A 121 24.18 -2.35 10.69
C LEU A 121 23.82 -3.76 10.21
N TYR A 122 23.81 -3.99 8.90
CA TYR A 122 23.56 -5.30 8.31
C TYR A 122 24.61 -6.35 8.73
N GLN A 123 25.88 -5.97 8.78
CA GLN A 123 26.98 -6.86 9.16
C GLN A 123 27.06 -7.12 10.66
N THR A 124 26.72 -6.13 11.49
CA THR A 124 26.83 -6.24 12.95
C THR A 124 25.59 -6.77 13.63
N SER A 125 24.42 -6.69 12.98
CA SER A 125 23.18 -7.23 13.52
C SER A 125 23.09 -8.74 13.32
N SER A 126 22.65 -9.46 14.35
CA SER A 126 22.39 -10.90 14.26
C SER A 126 21.06 -11.18 13.54
N LEU A 127 21.02 -10.95 12.22
CA LEU A 127 19.84 -11.24 11.39
C LEU A 127 19.68 -12.74 11.17
N ARG A 128 18.43 -13.24 11.20
CA ARG A 128 18.17 -14.65 10.91
C ARG A 128 18.34 -14.94 9.41
N PRO A 129 18.74 -16.17 9.03
CA PRO A 129 18.89 -16.55 7.62
C PRO A 129 17.63 -16.40 6.77
N ASN A 130 16.44 -16.48 7.38
CA ASN A 130 15.16 -16.32 6.70
C ASN A 130 14.67 -14.85 6.60
N MET A 131 15.56 -13.88 6.87
CA MET A 131 15.28 -12.46 6.69
C MET A 131 15.97 -11.93 5.44
N LYS A 132 15.19 -11.42 4.49
CA LYS A 132 15.69 -10.72 3.30
C LYS A 132 15.61 -9.22 3.54
N VAL A 133 16.75 -8.58 3.76
CA VAL A 133 16.84 -7.15 4.04
C VAL A 133 17.65 -6.47 2.95
N ASN A 134 17.00 -5.61 2.17
CA ASN A 134 17.59 -4.88 1.05
C ASN A 134 17.40 -3.37 1.22
N TYR A 135 18.08 -2.58 0.39
CA TYR A 135 17.90 -1.13 0.35
C TYR A 135 17.85 -0.58 -1.07
N VAL A 136 17.23 0.59 -1.22
CA VAL A 136 17.24 1.44 -2.41
C VAL A 136 17.77 2.81 -2.00
N VAL A 137 18.72 3.32 -2.78
CA VAL A 137 19.30 4.64 -2.56
C VAL A 137 18.35 5.71 -3.06
N GLN A 138 18.16 6.78 -2.29
CA GLN A 138 17.30 7.89 -2.67
C GLN A 138 17.87 8.65 -3.86
N GLU A 139 17.03 8.91 -4.86
CA GLU A 139 17.34 9.79 -5.99
C GLU A 139 16.81 11.20 -5.76
N ASP A 140 15.60 11.31 -5.17
CA ASP A 140 14.97 12.57 -4.79
C ASP A 140 14.51 12.50 -3.31
N PRO A 141 15.08 13.30 -2.40
CA PRO A 141 14.68 13.31 -1.00
C PRO A 141 13.25 13.82 -0.77
N LEU A 142 12.63 14.47 -1.77
CA LEU A 142 11.22 14.90 -1.73
C LEU A 142 10.25 13.79 -2.11
N LEU A 143 10.73 12.68 -2.67
CA LEU A 143 9.92 11.58 -3.18
C LEU A 143 10.19 10.30 -2.39
N TYR A 144 9.17 9.78 -1.72
CA TYR A 144 9.20 8.48 -1.07
C TYR A 144 8.37 7.47 -1.88
N PRO A 145 8.99 6.54 -2.63
CA PRO A 145 8.29 5.66 -3.56
C PRO A 145 7.67 4.44 -2.84
N VAL A 146 6.82 4.68 -1.83
CA VAL A 146 6.30 3.66 -0.89
C VAL A 146 5.78 2.39 -1.57
N ASN A 147 4.99 2.52 -2.62
CA ASN A 147 4.38 1.38 -3.30
C ASN A 147 5.37 0.58 -4.15
N LYS A 148 6.37 1.25 -4.76
CA LYS A 148 7.50 0.58 -5.41
C LYS A 148 8.30 -0.23 -4.40
N LEU A 149 8.57 0.33 -3.21
CA LEU A 149 9.26 -0.37 -2.13
C LEU A 149 8.49 -1.61 -1.65
N ARG A 150 7.16 -1.48 -1.47
CA ARG A 150 6.28 -2.62 -1.15
C ARG A 150 6.35 -3.71 -2.22
N ASN A 151 6.23 -3.34 -3.50
CA ASN A 151 6.35 -4.30 -4.61
C ASN A 151 7.71 -5.02 -4.62
N MET A 152 8.81 -4.30 -4.36
CA MET A 152 10.15 -4.92 -4.29
C MET A 152 10.31 -5.87 -3.11
N ALA A 153 9.70 -5.58 -1.95
CA ALA A 153 9.69 -6.49 -0.81
C ALA A 153 8.82 -7.74 -1.11
N ILE A 154 7.61 -7.55 -1.65
CA ILE A 154 6.72 -8.66 -2.04
C ILE A 154 7.39 -9.58 -3.08
N ALA A 155 8.15 -9.02 -4.04
CA ALA A 155 8.82 -9.79 -5.08
C ALA A 155 9.87 -10.79 -4.53
N GLN A 156 10.37 -10.58 -3.31
CA GLN A 156 11.37 -11.44 -2.67
C GLN A 156 10.73 -12.54 -1.80
N VAL A 157 9.41 -12.51 -1.60
CA VAL A 157 8.70 -13.51 -0.81
C VAL A 157 8.81 -14.87 -1.50
N GLU A 158 9.12 -15.91 -0.72
CA GLU A 158 9.19 -17.31 -1.19
C GLU A 158 8.09 -18.19 -0.58
N THR A 159 7.45 -17.72 0.48
CA THR A 159 6.35 -18.41 1.16
C THR A 159 5.03 -18.28 0.40
N THR A 160 4.02 -19.05 0.82
CA THR A 160 2.69 -19.06 0.19
C THR A 160 1.89 -17.79 0.49
N HIS A 161 2.13 -17.14 1.62
CA HIS A 161 1.43 -15.93 2.04
C HIS A 161 2.40 -14.82 2.42
N PHE A 162 1.94 -13.57 2.45
CA PHE A 162 2.67 -12.52 3.15
C PHE A 162 1.77 -11.69 4.03
N TYR A 163 2.31 -11.23 5.15
CA TYR A 163 1.70 -10.24 6.02
C TYR A 163 2.28 -8.87 5.72
N LEU A 164 1.49 -7.98 5.11
CA LEU A 164 1.92 -6.62 4.84
C LEU A 164 1.67 -5.73 6.07
N SER A 165 2.75 -5.23 6.67
CA SER A 165 2.70 -4.30 7.81
C SER A 165 3.70 -3.14 7.65
N ASP A 166 3.43 -2.03 8.34
CA ASP A 166 4.40 -0.95 8.46
C ASP A 166 5.39 -1.27 9.60
N MET A 167 6.60 -0.67 9.56
CA MET A 167 7.67 -1.00 10.52
C MET A 167 7.39 -0.52 11.95
N ASP A 168 6.47 0.43 12.12
CA ASP A 168 5.96 0.92 13.41
C ASP A 168 4.82 0.08 13.96
N VAL A 169 4.23 -0.82 13.17
CA VAL A 169 3.11 -1.68 13.57
C VAL A 169 3.62 -3.10 13.83
N TRP A 170 3.97 -3.32 15.09
CA TRP A 170 4.61 -4.55 15.55
C TRP A 170 3.58 -5.67 15.72
N PRO A 171 3.85 -6.92 15.29
CA PRO A 171 2.93 -8.03 15.51
C PRO A 171 3.01 -8.55 16.95
N SER A 172 1.94 -9.14 17.47
CA SER A 172 1.99 -9.94 18.69
C SER A 172 2.81 -11.22 18.47
N PRO A 173 3.46 -11.78 19.51
CA PRO A 173 4.19 -13.04 19.39
C PRO A 173 3.35 -14.21 18.84
N SER A 174 2.03 -14.20 19.05
CA SER A 174 1.14 -15.27 18.55
C SER A 174 0.74 -15.10 17.08
N THR A 175 0.94 -13.94 16.47
CA THR A 175 0.38 -13.61 15.15
C THR A 175 0.86 -14.56 14.06
N TYR A 176 2.16 -14.87 13.99
CA TYR A 176 2.70 -15.78 12.99
C TYR A 176 2.06 -17.18 13.08
N ARG A 177 2.03 -17.76 14.29
CA ARG A 177 1.46 -19.09 14.52
C ARG A 177 -0.03 -19.12 14.23
N ALA A 178 -0.76 -18.10 14.69
CA ALA A 178 -2.19 -17.97 14.43
C ALA A 178 -2.55 -17.95 12.94
N ILE A 179 -1.66 -17.49 12.06
CA ILE A 179 -1.86 -17.50 10.61
C ILE A 179 -1.60 -18.88 10.03
N ILE A 180 -0.43 -19.48 10.30
CA ILE A 180 -0.03 -20.74 9.63
C ILE A 180 -0.82 -21.96 10.10
N THR A 181 -1.54 -21.85 11.22
CA THR A 181 -2.45 -22.87 11.75
C THR A 181 -3.91 -22.68 11.36
N LEU A 182 -4.23 -21.68 10.53
CA LEU A 182 -5.59 -21.48 10.06
C LEU A 182 -6.10 -22.70 9.28
N PRO A 183 -7.43 -22.91 9.23
CA PRO A 183 -8.02 -23.97 8.43
C PRO A 183 -7.55 -23.89 6.97
N LYS A 184 -7.34 -25.06 6.36
CA LYS A 184 -6.93 -25.20 4.96
C LYS A 184 -7.84 -24.41 4.00
N SER A 185 -9.14 -24.37 4.27
CA SER A 185 -10.12 -23.59 3.50
C SER A 185 -9.83 -22.09 3.47
N ALA A 186 -9.19 -21.53 4.52
CA ALA A 186 -8.75 -20.14 4.53
C ALA A 186 -7.40 -19.97 3.81
N LEU A 187 -6.45 -20.88 4.03
CA LEU A 187 -5.10 -20.82 3.46
C LEU A 187 -5.03 -21.19 1.97
N GLU A 188 -6.05 -21.84 1.42
CA GLU A 188 -6.17 -22.12 -0.01
C GLU A 188 -6.95 -21.06 -0.79
N ASP A 189 -7.69 -20.18 -0.11
CA ASP A 189 -8.51 -19.16 -0.74
C ASP A 189 -7.64 -18.02 -1.32
N ASP A 190 -7.57 -17.96 -2.66
CA ASP A 190 -6.83 -16.93 -3.38
C ASP A 190 -7.39 -15.51 -3.17
N HIS A 191 -8.65 -15.39 -2.73
CA HIS A 191 -9.39 -14.14 -2.58
C HIS A 191 -9.74 -13.84 -1.11
N LEU A 192 -9.02 -14.42 -0.16
CA LEU A 192 -9.13 -14.05 1.26
C LEU A 192 -8.03 -13.05 1.67
N ALA A 193 -8.46 -11.87 2.14
CA ALA A 193 -7.61 -10.92 2.84
C ALA A 193 -7.84 -10.99 4.35
N ILE A 194 -6.86 -11.47 5.09
CA ILE A 194 -6.97 -11.66 6.54
C ILE A 194 -6.45 -10.41 7.25
N ILE A 195 -7.34 -9.63 7.85
CA ILE A 195 -6.99 -8.47 8.65
C ILE A 195 -6.32 -8.93 9.95
N VAL A 196 -5.12 -8.43 10.21
CA VAL A 196 -4.49 -8.51 11.54
C VAL A 196 -4.88 -7.23 12.29
N PRO A 197 -5.72 -7.31 13.34
CA PRO A 197 -6.17 -6.12 14.07
C PRO A 197 -5.01 -5.30 14.60
N ALA A 198 -4.98 -4.01 14.28
CA ALA A 198 -4.02 -3.07 14.85
C ALA A 198 -4.59 -2.36 16.07
N TYR A 199 -3.77 -2.10 17.07
CA TYR A 199 -4.04 -1.20 18.18
C TYR A 199 -2.90 -0.20 18.27
N GLN A 200 -2.95 0.77 19.18
CA GLN A 200 -1.83 1.66 19.44
C GLN A 200 -1.62 1.89 20.92
N ILE A 201 -0.36 2.09 21.31
CA ILE A 201 0.01 2.54 22.65
C ILE A 201 -0.04 4.07 22.68
N TYR A 202 -0.48 4.68 23.78
CA TYR A 202 -0.35 6.12 23.95
C TYR A 202 1.11 6.52 24.18
N MET A 203 1.54 7.60 23.55
CA MET A 203 2.92 8.08 23.65
C MET A 203 3.28 8.47 25.09
N GLY A 204 4.22 7.75 25.70
CA GLY A 204 4.90 8.17 26.91
C GLY A 204 5.99 9.21 26.60
N LYS A 205 6.43 9.98 27.60
CA LYS A 205 7.58 10.87 27.43
C LYS A 205 8.86 10.04 27.31
N CYS A 206 9.57 10.15 26.19
CA CYS A 206 10.90 9.58 25.98
C CYS A 206 11.75 10.54 25.13
N SER A 207 13.08 10.52 25.33
CA SER A 207 13.99 11.57 24.84
C SER A 207 14.75 11.21 23.56
N SER A 208 14.88 9.93 23.22
CA SER A 208 15.55 9.46 22.00
C SER A 208 14.81 8.27 21.39
N PHE A 209 14.95 8.07 20.08
CA PHE A 209 14.31 6.95 19.37
C PHE A 209 14.68 5.59 19.98
N GLU A 210 15.94 5.39 20.37
CA GLU A 210 16.39 4.15 21.00
C GLU A 210 15.77 3.96 22.40
N ASN A 211 15.77 5.00 23.25
CA ASN A 211 15.14 4.94 24.56
C ASN A 211 13.63 4.70 24.46
N CYS A 212 12.98 5.33 23.48
CA CYS A 212 11.57 5.10 23.17
C CYS A 212 11.34 3.63 22.77
N THR A 213 12.13 3.09 21.84
CA THR A 213 12.05 1.69 21.41
C THR A 213 12.15 0.73 22.60
N ARG A 214 13.15 0.92 23.46
CA ARG A 214 13.37 0.08 24.66
C ARG A 214 12.23 0.18 25.66
N MET A 215 11.71 1.39 25.89
CA MET A 215 10.56 1.62 26.77
C MET A 215 9.31 0.91 26.23
N TYR A 216 9.03 1.05 24.93
CA TYR A 216 7.87 0.42 24.31
C TYR A 216 7.99 -1.10 24.26
N HIS A 217 9.18 -1.66 24.08
CA HIS A 217 9.42 -3.10 24.22
C HIS A 217 8.96 -3.63 25.59
N SER A 218 9.19 -2.88 26.67
CA SER A 218 8.73 -3.27 28.03
C SER A 218 7.23 -3.05 28.26
N LEU A 219 6.62 -2.07 27.61
CA LEU A 219 5.18 -1.77 27.72
C LEU A 219 4.32 -2.60 26.77
N TYR A 220 4.94 -3.26 25.79
CA TYR A 220 4.27 -3.95 24.72
C TYR A 220 3.35 -5.06 25.24
N PRO A 221 2.04 -5.05 24.94
CA PRO A 221 1.16 -6.14 25.32
C PRO A 221 1.49 -7.37 24.45
N ARG A 222 2.10 -8.40 25.04
CA ARG A 222 2.51 -9.64 24.36
C ARG A 222 1.42 -10.68 24.28
N THR A 223 0.35 -10.55 25.07
CA THR A 223 -0.82 -11.44 25.01
C THR A 223 -2.12 -10.67 24.84
N LYS A 224 -3.14 -11.32 24.28
CA LYS A 224 -4.49 -10.75 24.13
C LYS A 224 -5.09 -10.28 25.46
N GLN A 225 -4.79 -10.99 26.56
CA GLN A 225 -5.15 -10.58 27.92
C GLN A 225 -4.42 -9.30 28.36
N GLN A 226 -3.12 -9.19 28.08
CA GLN A 226 -2.36 -7.97 28.36
C GLN A 226 -2.85 -6.80 27.51
N LEU A 227 -3.19 -7.02 26.24
CA LEU A 227 -3.78 -6.00 25.38
C LEU A 227 -5.13 -5.52 25.94
N ARG A 228 -6.00 -6.44 26.34
CA ARG A 228 -7.28 -6.09 26.99
C ARG A 228 -7.06 -5.28 28.28
N SER A 229 -6.07 -5.68 29.09
CA SER A 229 -5.67 -4.92 30.29
C SER A 229 -5.17 -3.52 29.93
N CYS A 230 -4.38 -3.39 28.87
CA CYS A 230 -3.86 -2.11 28.36
C CYS A 230 -5.00 -1.17 27.92
N LEU A 231 -5.99 -1.69 27.20
CA LEU A 231 -7.19 -0.95 26.79
C LEU A 231 -8.03 -0.53 28.00
N ASN A 232 -8.28 -1.45 28.95
CA ASN A 232 -9.03 -1.15 30.17
C ASN A 232 -8.37 -0.04 31.01
N LYS A 233 -7.04 -0.04 31.06
CA LYS A 233 -6.23 0.99 31.72
C LYS A 233 -6.09 2.27 30.91
N LYS A 234 -6.65 2.33 29.69
CA LYS A 234 -6.48 3.45 28.74
C LYS A 234 -5.02 3.75 28.39
N ALA A 235 -4.14 2.75 28.51
CA ALA A 235 -2.75 2.83 28.06
C ALA A 235 -2.60 2.46 26.57
N CYS A 236 -3.60 1.75 26.03
CA CYS A 236 -3.76 1.47 24.61
C CYS A 236 -5.12 1.98 24.12
N GLN A 237 -5.29 2.06 22.80
CA GLN A 237 -6.57 2.27 22.14
C GLN A 237 -6.62 1.55 20.78
N THR A 238 -7.78 1.57 20.13
CA THR A 238 -7.89 1.21 18.71
C THR A 238 -6.97 2.10 17.87
N PHE A 239 -6.49 1.60 16.73
CA PHE A 239 -5.53 2.33 15.92
C PHE A 239 -6.21 3.47 15.15
N ARG A 240 -5.66 4.69 15.29
CA ARG A 240 -6.13 5.94 14.67
C ARG A 240 -7.63 6.17 14.82
N PRO A 241 -8.13 6.25 16.07
CA PRO A 241 -9.57 6.40 16.30
C PRO A 241 -10.07 7.72 15.71
N GLY A 242 -11.20 7.65 14.99
CA GLY A 242 -11.84 8.81 14.36
C GLY A 242 -11.26 9.22 13.01
N GLU A 243 -10.17 8.59 12.53
CA GLU A 243 -9.69 8.81 11.16
C GLU A 243 -10.48 8.00 10.12
N HIS A 244 -11.33 7.05 10.54
CA HIS A 244 -12.13 6.17 9.69
C HIS A 244 -11.31 5.31 8.72
N LEU A 245 -10.12 4.90 9.18
CA LEU A 245 -9.15 4.13 8.41
C LEU A 245 -9.07 2.67 8.85
N HIS A 246 -9.47 2.33 10.08
CA HIS A 246 -9.29 0.99 10.67
C HIS A 246 -10.54 0.52 11.42
N ASP A 247 -11.73 0.91 10.96
CA ASP A 247 -13.00 0.66 11.66
C ASP A 247 -13.56 -0.75 11.39
N TYR A 248 -12.81 -1.78 11.79
CA TYR A 248 -13.19 -3.20 11.66
C TYR A 248 -13.30 -3.92 13.02
N TYR A 249 -13.22 -3.19 14.14
CA TYR A 249 -13.24 -3.80 15.48
C TYR A 249 -14.61 -4.39 15.84
N ARG A 250 -14.61 -5.66 16.22
CA ARG A 250 -15.80 -6.34 16.77
C ARG A 250 -15.70 -6.46 18.29
N SER A 251 -16.83 -6.26 18.98
CA SER A 251 -16.91 -6.35 20.43
C SER A 251 -16.64 -7.75 20.99
N ASP A 252 -16.93 -8.79 20.21
CA ASP A 252 -16.73 -10.19 20.57
C ASP A 252 -15.30 -10.70 20.30
N TRP A 253 -14.44 -9.90 19.64
CA TRP A 253 -13.10 -10.31 19.23
C TRP A 253 -12.25 -10.80 20.41
N PHE A 254 -12.37 -10.21 21.60
CA PHE A 254 -11.60 -10.63 22.77
C PHE A 254 -11.94 -12.04 23.29
N PHE A 255 -13.10 -12.58 22.96
CA PHE A 255 -13.67 -13.77 23.59
C PHE A 255 -14.02 -14.89 22.61
N THR A 256 -14.11 -14.57 21.32
CA THR A 256 -14.41 -15.55 20.28
C THR A 256 -13.42 -16.72 20.30
N GLN A 257 -13.94 -17.90 20.00
CA GLN A 257 -13.15 -19.12 19.78
C GLN A 257 -12.92 -19.39 18.28
N SER A 258 -13.58 -18.65 17.39
CA SER A 258 -13.36 -18.76 15.95
C SER A 258 -12.01 -18.17 15.58
N ASP A 259 -11.24 -18.84 14.71
CA ASP A 259 -9.94 -18.35 14.26
C ASP A 259 -10.05 -17.08 13.41
N LEU A 260 -11.14 -16.95 12.65
CA LEU A 260 -11.45 -15.83 11.77
C LEU A 260 -12.86 -15.31 12.04
N LEU A 261 -13.04 -13.99 11.93
CA LEU A 261 -14.34 -13.32 11.97
C LEU A 261 -14.60 -12.61 10.65
N ASP A 262 -15.65 -12.99 9.93
CA ASP A 262 -15.94 -12.36 8.65
C ASP A 262 -16.34 -10.89 8.77
N VAL A 263 -15.87 -10.10 7.80
CA VAL A 263 -16.24 -8.70 7.58
C VAL A 263 -17.31 -8.66 6.50
N SER A 264 -18.54 -8.36 6.88
CA SER A 264 -19.69 -8.34 5.96
C SER A 264 -19.78 -7.07 5.11
N CYS A 265 -19.19 -5.97 5.58
CA CYS A 265 -19.11 -4.70 4.87
C CYS A 265 -17.96 -3.83 5.40
N LEU A 266 -17.48 -2.89 4.59
CA LEU A 266 -16.48 -1.91 5.04
C LEU A 266 -17.15 -0.68 5.64
N ALA A 267 -16.71 -0.28 6.84
CA ALA A 267 -17.26 0.88 7.55
C ALA A 267 -16.83 2.24 6.98
N SER A 268 -15.89 2.26 6.01
CA SER A 268 -15.42 3.47 5.34
C SER A 268 -14.93 3.14 3.93
N ASP A 269 -14.97 4.11 3.01
CA ASP A 269 -14.44 3.98 1.65
C ASP A 269 -12.91 4.12 1.58
N THR A 270 -12.25 4.41 2.70
CA THR A 270 -10.79 4.52 2.78
C THR A 270 -10.19 3.64 3.87
N GLN A 271 -10.77 2.46 4.12
CA GLN A 271 -10.19 1.48 5.04
C GLN A 271 -8.77 1.11 4.60
N GLU A 272 -7.84 1.07 5.56
CA GLU A 272 -6.45 0.70 5.33
C GLU A 272 -5.91 -0.32 6.37
N PRO A 273 -6.59 -1.47 6.60
CA PRO A 273 -6.07 -2.53 7.47
C PRO A 273 -4.69 -3.07 7.05
N TYR A 274 -4.00 -3.69 7.99
CA TYR A 274 -2.85 -4.54 7.71
C TYR A 274 -3.34 -5.96 7.47
N VAL A 275 -2.98 -6.56 6.34
CA VAL A 275 -3.57 -7.81 5.88
C VAL A 275 -2.53 -8.86 5.53
N VAL A 276 -2.91 -10.12 5.75
CA VAL A 276 -2.27 -11.30 5.18
C VAL A 276 -3.02 -11.68 3.91
N VAL A 277 -2.30 -11.97 2.84
CA VAL A 277 -2.88 -12.47 1.58
C VAL A 277 -2.05 -13.64 1.05
N LYS A 278 -2.72 -14.55 0.34
CA LYS A 278 -2.08 -15.62 -0.41
C LYS A 278 -1.41 -15.06 -1.67
N ARG A 279 -0.20 -15.53 -1.96
CA ARG A 279 0.48 -15.26 -3.22
C ARG A 279 -0.08 -16.17 -4.29
N HIS A 280 -0.48 -15.57 -5.40
CA HIS A 280 -0.86 -16.28 -6.62
C HIS A 280 -0.66 -15.34 -7.82
N PRO A 281 -0.62 -15.85 -9.05
CA PRO A 281 -0.37 -15.04 -10.24
C PRO A 281 -1.37 -13.89 -10.47
N GLY A 282 -2.60 -14.01 -9.97
CA GLY A 282 -3.66 -13.00 -10.11
C GLY A 282 -3.67 -11.95 -9.00
N LEU A 283 -2.79 -12.03 -7.99
CA LEU A 283 -2.74 -11.06 -6.90
C LEU A 283 -2.34 -9.68 -7.43
N PRO A 284 -3.19 -8.64 -7.28
CA PRO A 284 -2.85 -7.30 -7.73
C PRO A 284 -1.58 -6.74 -7.08
N ARG A 285 -0.78 -6.02 -7.86
CA ARG A 285 0.37 -5.26 -7.36
C ARG A 285 -0.06 -3.90 -6.84
N PHE A 286 0.76 -3.29 -5.98
CA PHE A 286 0.62 -1.88 -5.63
C PHE A 286 0.85 -1.00 -6.87
N ASN A 287 0.02 0.03 -7.05
CA ASN A 287 0.24 1.02 -8.10
C ASN A 287 1.39 1.96 -7.67
N GLU A 288 2.52 1.91 -8.39
CA GLU A 288 3.74 2.64 -8.05
C GLU A 288 3.65 4.15 -8.27
N SER A 289 2.60 4.62 -8.95
CA SER A 289 2.29 6.06 -9.06
C SER A 289 1.90 6.68 -7.71
N PHE A 290 1.54 5.85 -6.72
CA PHE A 290 1.23 6.30 -5.38
C PHE A 290 2.49 6.40 -4.53
N VAL A 291 2.89 7.65 -4.29
CA VAL A 291 4.12 8.02 -3.60
C VAL A 291 3.81 8.85 -2.36
N ASN A 292 4.81 9.06 -1.52
CA ASN A 292 4.71 9.89 -0.32
C ASN A 292 3.64 9.41 0.67
N TYR A 293 2.60 10.21 0.88
CA TYR A 293 1.66 10.09 1.98
C TYR A 293 0.21 10.04 1.49
N ALA A 294 -0.62 9.30 2.22
CA ALA A 294 -2.03 9.03 1.92
C ALA A 294 -2.29 8.19 0.66
N TYR A 295 -3.47 7.54 0.63
CA TYR A 295 -4.03 6.68 -0.42
C TYR A 295 -3.19 5.49 -0.93
N ASN A 296 -1.91 5.39 -0.60
CA ASN A 296 -1.02 4.36 -1.12
C ASN A 296 -1.41 2.93 -0.70
N LYS A 297 -1.79 2.71 0.57
CA LYS A 297 -2.29 1.42 1.08
C LYS A 297 -3.77 1.22 0.75
N VAL A 298 -4.59 2.27 0.92
CA VAL A 298 -6.00 2.30 0.53
C VAL A 298 -6.20 1.85 -0.91
N GLN A 299 -5.38 2.35 -1.84
CA GLN A 299 -5.40 1.98 -3.25
C GLN A 299 -5.32 0.48 -3.47
N TRP A 300 -4.38 -0.19 -2.82
CA TRP A 300 -4.18 -1.62 -3.02
C TRP A 300 -5.30 -2.44 -2.40
N LEU A 301 -5.79 -2.05 -1.23
CA LEU A 301 -6.91 -2.71 -0.58
C LEU A 301 -8.20 -2.55 -1.37
N GLU A 302 -8.44 -1.37 -1.95
CA GLU A 302 -9.53 -1.19 -2.90
C GLU A 302 -9.35 -2.04 -4.16
N HIS A 303 -8.13 -2.20 -4.66
CA HIS A 303 -7.88 -3.12 -5.77
C HIS A 303 -8.30 -4.56 -5.42
N LEU A 304 -7.86 -5.06 -4.26
CA LEU A 304 -8.24 -6.39 -3.77
C LEU A 304 -9.77 -6.51 -3.68
N ARG A 305 -10.45 -5.54 -3.07
CA ARG A 305 -11.91 -5.50 -2.95
C ARG A 305 -12.61 -5.56 -4.31
N TYR A 306 -12.14 -4.80 -5.30
CA TYR A 306 -12.72 -4.76 -6.64
C TYR A 306 -12.55 -6.07 -7.41
N VAL A 307 -11.47 -6.82 -7.18
CA VAL A 307 -11.23 -8.12 -7.82
C VAL A 307 -11.83 -9.30 -7.04
N GLY A 308 -12.71 -9.03 -6.07
CA GLY A 308 -13.52 -10.04 -5.39
C GLY A 308 -12.93 -10.57 -4.09
N TYR A 309 -11.95 -9.88 -3.48
CA TYR A 309 -11.47 -10.31 -2.16
C TYR A 309 -12.54 -10.10 -1.08
N ARG A 310 -12.72 -11.13 -0.26
CA ARG A 310 -13.42 -11.04 1.03
C ARG A 310 -12.43 -10.78 2.15
N TYR A 311 -12.92 -10.22 3.24
CA TYR A 311 -12.10 -9.84 4.38
C TYR A 311 -12.56 -10.59 5.62
N SER A 312 -11.61 -11.13 6.38
CA SER A 312 -11.87 -11.73 7.69
C SER A 312 -10.81 -11.26 8.69
N ILE A 313 -11.18 -11.13 9.95
CA ILE A 313 -10.33 -10.64 11.02
C ILE A 313 -9.70 -11.82 11.74
N LEU A 314 -8.37 -11.81 11.90
CA LEU A 314 -7.64 -12.79 12.70
C LEU A 314 -7.98 -12.65 14.18
N SER A 315 -8.43 -13.74 14.82
CA SER A 315 -8.81 -13.73 16.23
C SER A 315 -7.65 -13.93 17.19
N ASN A 316 -6.67 -14.75 16.82
CA ASN A 316 -5.58 -15.19 17.70
C ASN A 316 -4.24 -14.47 17.46
N GLY A 317 -4.28 -13.35 16.73
CA GLY A 317 -3.15 -12.47 16.49
C GLY A 317 -3.61 -11.02 16.34
N TYR A 318 -2.72 -10.08 16.66
CA TYR A 318 -2.93 -8.65 16.52
C TYR A 318 -1.60 -7.96 16.29
N SER A 319 -1.65 -6.66 16.06
CA SER A 319 -0.47 -5.81 15.97
C SER A 319 -0.69 -4.52 16.76
N VAL A 320 0.40 -3.83 17.10
CA VAL A 320 0.38 -2.61 17.89
C VAL A 320 1.32 -1.59 17.28
N ASP A 321 0.77 -0.42 16.95
CA ASP A 321 1.52 0.76 16.54
C ASP A 321 2.30 1.34 17.71
N ILE A 322 3.60 1.51 17.49
CA ILE A 322 4.53 2.03 18.47
C ILE A 322 4.73 3.53 18.25
N PRO A 323 4.52 4.37 19.27
CA PRO A 323 4.64 5.81 19.10
C PRO A 323 6.01 6.24 18.57
N HIS A 324 5.97 7.07 17.53
CA HIS A 324 7.16 7.64 16.91
C HIS A 324 6.88 9.07 16.42
N PRO A 325 7.93 9.92 16.29
CA PRO A 325 7.76 11.24 15.68
C PRO A 325 7.20 11.15 14.26
N PRO A 326 6.37 12.13 13.82
CA PRO A 326 5.85 12.15 12.46
C PRO A 326 6.99 12.30 11.45
N SER A 327 6.93 11.54 10.36
CA SER A 327 7.92 11.66 9.27
C SER A 327 7.87 13.03 8.60
N THR A 328 8.97 13.44 7.97
CA THR A 328 9.03 14.67 7.17
C THR A 328 7.99 14.68 6.05
N TYR A 329 7.70 13.53 5.44
CA TYR A 329 6.65 13.37 4.43
C TYR A 329 5.25 13.63 5.01
N ARG A 330 4.94 13.10 6.21
CA ARG A 330 3.66 13.39 6.91
C ARG A 330 3.56 14.88 7.24
N GLN A 331 4.62 15.47 7.77
CA GLN A 331 4.64 16.89 8.11
C GLN A 331 4.41 17.78 6.87
N LYS A 332 5.10 17.50 5.76
CA LYS A 332 4.92 18.18 4.47
C LYS A 332 3.49 18.04 3.94
N PHE A 333 2.93 16.83 4.01
CA PHE A 333 1.54 16.56 3.60
C PHE A 333 0.54 17.46 4.35
N PHE A 334 0.60 17.48 5.68
CA PHE A 334 -0.33 18.30 6.47
C PHE A 334 -0.07 19.80 6.34
N LYS A 335 1.19 20.21 6.13
CA LYS A 335 1.54 21.59 5.80
C LYS A 335 0.86 22.02 4.49
N GLN A 336 1.06 21.25 3.42
CA GLN A 336 0.45 21.52 2.12
C GLN A 336 -1.09 21.54 2.21
N LEU A 337 -1.69 20.57 2.89
CA LEU A 337 -3.14 20.52 3.09
C LEU A 337 -3.66 21.76 3.82
N LYS A 338 -2.94 22.24 4.85
CA LYS A 338 -3.30 23.45 5.59
C LYS A 338 -3.19 24.71 4.73
N GLU A 339 -2.11 24.84 3.97
CA GLU A 339 -1.79 26.03 3.18
C GLU A 339 -2.63 26.13 1.90
N THR A 340 -2.80 25.03 1.19
CA THR A 340 -3.40 25.02 -0.16
C THR A 340 -4.82 24.48 -0.19
N ARG A 341 -5.24 23.76 0.87
CA ARG A 341 -6.48 22.96 0.89
C ARG A 341 -6.53 21.85 -0.17
N ILE A 342 -5.42 21.59 -0.86
CA ILE A 342 -5.29 20.45 -1.77
C ILE A 342 -4.93 19.22 -0.95
N PHE A 343 -5.60 18.11 -1.19
CA PHE A 343 -5.28 16.82 -0.59
C PHE A 343 -4.38 16.03 -1.57
N PRO A 344 -3.06 15.89 -1.30
CA PRO A 344 -2.16 15.14 -2.16
C PRO A 344 -2.66 13.72 -2.44
N MET A 345 -2.44 13.23 -3.66
CA MET A 345 -2.88 11.90 -4.13
C MET A 345 -4.39 11.70 -4.29
N TYR A 346 -5.23 12.71 -4.00
CA TYR A 346 -6.68 12.60 -4.15
C TYR A 346 -7.08 12.31 -5.61
N ASP A 347 -6.68 13.16 -6.56
CA ASP A 347 -7.06 12.99 -7.97
C ASP A 347 -6.54 11.65 -8.52
N THR A 348 -5.29 11.30 -8.20
CA THR A 348 -4.70 10.00 -8.57
C THR A 348 -5.51 8.83 -8.03
N TYR A 349 -6.01 8.91 -6.79
CA TYR A 349 -6.83 7.87 -6.19
C TYR A 349 -8.19 7.72 -6.88
N TYR A 350 -8.88 8.82 -7.16
CA TYR A 350 -10.19 8.74 -7.82
C TYR A 350 -10.09 8.40 -9.32
N ASP A 351 -9.02 8.81 -10.00
CA ASP A 351 -8.73 8.31 -11.35
C ASP A 351 -8.45 6.82 -11.36
N PHE A 352 -7.70 6.32 -10.37
CA PHE A 352 -7.49 4.88 -10.19
C PHE A 352 -8.82 4.13 -10.00
N LEU A 353 -9.71 4.61 -9.11
CA LEU A 353 -11.03 4.00 -8.90
C LEU A 353 -11.90 4.04 -10.16
N ARG A 354 -11.85 5.14 -10.92
CA ARG A 354 -12.56 5.28 -12.18
C ARG A 354 -12.10 4.22 -13.19
N VAL A 355 -10.79 4.04 -13.34
CA VAL A 355 -10.20 3.02 -14.23
C VAL A 355 -10.59 1.62 -13.75
N LEU A 356 -10.44 1.30 -12.46
CA LEU A 356 -10.85 0.00 -11.91
C LEU A 356 -12.30 -0.34 -12.23
N ASN A 357 -13.21 0.60 -12.03
CA ASN A 357 -14.64 0.39 -12.27
C ASN A 357 -14.97 0.20 -13.77
N GLN A 358 -14.10 0.63 -14.68
CA GLN A 358 -14.25 0.40 -16.12
C GLN A 358 -13.64 -0.92 -16.58
N THR A 359 -12.58 -1.39 -15.90
CA THR A 359 -11.79 -2.54 -16.36
C THR A 359 -12.10 -3.85 -15.63
N VAL A 360 -12.61 -3.78 -14.41
CA VAL A 360 -12.90 -4.96 -13.59
C VAL A 360 -14.39 -5.27 -13.70
N GLU A 361 -14.73 -6.43 -14.27
CA GLU A 361 -16.09 -6.96 -14.21
C GLU A 361 -16.51 -7.06 -12.73
N LYS A 362 -17.65 -6.45 -12.37
CA LYS A 362 -18.18 -6.43 -11.01
C LYS A 362 -18.44 -7.85 -10.50
N LYS A 363 -17.42 -8.48 -9.95
CA LYS A 363 -17.50 -9.74 -9.20
C LYS A 363 -17.64 -9.37 -7.73
N GLU A 364 -18.82 -9.63 -7.17
CA GLU A 364 -19.08 -9.78 -5.72
C GLU A 364 -18.23 -8.89 -4.80
N VAL A 365 -18.20 -7.59 -5.12
CA VAL A 365 -17.37 -6.62 -4.42
C VAL A 365 -17.91 -6.46 -2.99
N LEU A 366 -17.05 -6.66 -1.97
CA LEU A 366 -17.42 -6.38 -0.59
C LEU A 366 -17.95 -4.94 -0.49
N HIS A 367 -19.21 -4.80 -0.10
CA HIS A 367 -19.91 -3.53 -0.13
C HIS A 367 -19.53 -2.66 1.07
N LEU A 368 -19.77 -1.36 0.95
CA LEU A 368 -19.68 -0.46 2.09
C LEU A 368 -20.90 -0.65 2.99
N CYS A 369 -20.72 -0.54 4.30
CA CYS A 369 -21.83 -0.63 5.25
C CYS A 369 -22.89 0.47 4.98
N LYS A 370 -24.15 0.23 5.37
CA LYS A 370 -25.27 1.19 5.16
C LYS A 370 -24.97 2.60 5.66
N HIS A 371 -24.18 2.73 6.73
CA HIS A 371 -23.78 3.99 7.34
C HIS A 371 -22.26 4.18 7.28
N ALA A 372 -21.61 3.67 6.22
CA ALA A 372 -20.19 3.84 6.04
C ALA A 372 -19.81 5.32 5.95
N TYR A 373 -18.69 5.67 6.58
CA TYR A 373 -18.10 6.99 6.42
C TYR A 373 -17.54 7.11 5.00
N LEU A 374 -17.98 8.13 4.27
CA LEU A 374 -17.42 8.45 2.97
C LEU A 374 -16.48 9.63 3.16
N ASN A 375 -15.21 9.46 2.82
CA ASN A 375 -14.25 10.53 2.92
C ASN A 375 -14.76 11.72 2.07
N PRO A 376 -15.11 12.85 2.70
CA PRO A 376 -15.79 13.91 2.00
C PRO A 376 -14.90 14.38 0.85
N ARG A 377 -15.49 14.45 -0.35
CA ARG A 377 -14.85 15.04 -1.54
C ARG A 377 -14.54 16.51 -1.28
N ARG A 378 -13.50 16.80 -0.53
CA ARG A 378 -12.99 18.15 -0.34
C ARG A 378 -12.08 18.47 -1.52
N VAL A 379 -12.68 18.49 -2.70
CA VAL A 379 -12.12 19.20 -3.85
C VAL A 379 -12.33 20.68 -3.55
N TYR A 380 -11.40 21.27 -2.80
CA TYR A 380 -11.34 22.72 -2.77
C TYR A 380 -10.74 23.13 -4.12
N TYR A 381 -11.62 23.41 -5.08
CA TYR A 381 -11.20 24.19 -6.23
C TYR A 381 -10.50 25.43 -5.68
N SER A 382 -9.22 25.58 -6.02
CA SER A 382 -8.56 26.86 -5.96
C SER A 382 -9.41 27.81 -6.80
N SER A 383 -10.32 28.54 -6.16
CA SER A 383 -10.88 29.73 -6.78
C SER A 383 -9.69 30.66 -6.90
N LYS A 384 -9.10 30.70 -8.10
CA LYS A 384 -8.14 31.72 -8.50
C LYS A 384 -8.68 33.06 -8.01
N LYS A 385 -7.95 33.72 -7.11
CA LYS A 385 -8.03 35.16 -6.90
C LYS A 385 -6.70 35.75 -7.29
#